data_AF-A0A377PFJ0-F1
#
_entry.id   AF-A0A377PFJ0-F1
#
_cell.length_a   1.000
_cell.length_b   1.000
_cell.length_c   1.000
_cell.angle_alpha   90.00
_cell.angle_beta   90.00
_cell.angle_gamma   90.00
#
_symmetry.space_group_name_H-M   'P 1'
#
loop_
_entity.id
_entity.type
_entity.pdbx_description
1 polymer ?
#
loop_
_entity_poly.entity_id
_entity_poly.type
_entity_poly.pdbx_seq_one_letter_code
_entity_poly.pdbx_strand_id
1 'polypeptide(L)' 'MKNLANHSLPDGVKQPTYDRSLLKSRIVHLGFGAFHRAHQALLTDRVLNQQGGDWGLL' A
#
# COMPACT_ATOMS: atom_id res chain seq x y z
N MET A 1 -6.54 3.16 24.15
CA MET A 1 -5.51 2.17 24.58
C MET A 1 -4.54 1.97 23.41
N LYS A 2 -3.22 1.99 23.64
CA LYS A 2 -2.20 1.80 22.59
C LYS A 2 -1.99 0.29 22.37
N ASN A 3 -1.98 -0.18 21.13
CA ASN A 3 -1.78 -1.56 20.70
C ASN A 3 -0.89 -1.60 19.45
N LEU A 4 -0.61 -2.80 18.93
CA LEU A 4 0.26 -2.96 17.76
C LEU A 4 -0.27 -2.25 16.50
N ALA A 5 -1.58 -2.09 16.35
CA ALA A 5 -2.19 -1.49 15.17
C ALA A 5 -2.19 0.05 15.19
N ASN A 6 -1.98 0.69 16.34
CA ASN A 6 -1.99 2.14 16.49
C ASN A 6 -0.73 2.71 17.17
N HIS A 7 0.31 1.89 17.30
CA HIS A 7 1.60 2.37 17.77
C HIS A 7 2.30 3.19 16.68
N SER A 8 2.97 4.28 17.07
CA SER A 8 3.81 5.06 16.13
C SER A 8 4.91 4.19 15.55
N LEU A 9 5.12 4.27 14.24
CA LEU A 9 6.22 3.59 13.59
C LEU A 9 7.55 4.30 13.93
N PRO A 10 8.68 3.57 13.96
CA PRO A 10 10.01 4.17 14.00
C PRO A 10 10.27 5.05 12.76
N ASP A 11 11.07 6.10 12.90
CA ASP A 11 11.31 7.11 11.86
C ASP A 11 11.88 6.54 10.54
N GLY A 12 12.63 5.44 10.61
CA GLY A 12 13.21 4.79 9.43
C GLY A 12 12.22 3.98 8.58
N VAL A 13 11.00 3.75 9.06
CA VAL A 13 10.00 2.96 8.32
C VAL A 13 9.38 3.83 7.24
N LYS A 14 9.64 3.47 5.98
CA LYS A 14 9.02 4.14 4.83
C LYS A 14 7.51 3.92 4.84
N GLN A 15 6.77 5.01 4.61
CA GLN A 15 5.32 5.00 4.51
C GLN A 15 4.89 5.56 3.15
N PRO A 16 3.71 5.18 2.65
CA PRO A 16 3.13 5.79 1.45
C PRO A 16 3.00 7.31 1.60
N THR A 17 3.45 8.07 0.61
CA THR A 17 3.30 9.53 0.54
C THR A 17 2.05 9.97 -0.22
N TYR A 18 1.40 9.05 -0.93
CA TYR A 18 0.13 9.30 -1.63
C TYR A 18 -1.06 9.18 -0.67
N ASP A 19 -2.13 9.94 -0.96
CA ASP A 19 -3.37 9.88 -0.19
C ASP A 19 -4.11 8.57 -0.48
N ARG A 20 -4.11 7.68 0.51
CA ARG A 20 -4.75 6.36 0.42
C ARG A 20 -6.28 6.44 0.35
N SER A 21 -6.89 7.54 0.77
CA SER A 21 -8.35 7.72 0.70
C SER A 21 -8.86 7.91 -0.73
N LEU A 22 -7.96 8.26 -1.67
CA LEU A 22 -8.28 8.44 -3.08
C LEU A 22 -8.27 7.12 -3.88
N LEU A 23 -7.73 6.04 -3.33
CA LEU A 23 -7.63 4.76 -4.03
C LEU A 23 -9.02 4.15 -4.32
N LYS A 24 -9.16 3.57 -5.50
CA LYS A 24 -10.34 2.81 -5.93
C LYS A 24 -9.93 1.39 -6.29
N SER A 25 -10.80 0.40 -6.04
CA SER A 25 -10.59 -0.97 -6.50
C SER A 25 -10.59 -1.02 -8.03
N ARG A 26 -9.40 -1.04 -8.64
CA ARG A 26 -9.20 -1.06 -10.09
C ARG A 26 -8.45 -2.29 -10.58
N ILE A 27 -7.80 -3.00 -9.67
CA ILE A 27 -7.11 -4.26 -9.94
C ILE A 27 -7.70 -5.29 -8.99
N VAL A 28 -8.25 -6.38 -9.53
CA VAL A 28 -8.64 -7.55 -8.73
C VAL A 28 -7.48 -8.54 -8.74
N HIS A 29 -7.01 -8.93 -7.56
CA HIS A 29 -5.95 -9.93 -7.44
C HIS A 29 -6.46 -11.24 -6.85
N LEU A 30 -6.51 -12.29 -7.68
CA LEU A 30 -6.91 -13.62 -7.26
C LEU A 30 -5.66 -14.43 -6.86
N GLY A 31 -5.47 -14.62 -5.54
CA GLY A 31 -4.36 -15.37 -4.97
C GLY A 31 -3.45 -14.53 -4.08
N PHE A 32 -3.93 -14.15 -2.89
CA PHE A 32 -3.23 -13.25 -1.98
C PHE A 32 -2.05 -13.92 -1.23
N GLY A 33 -0.93 -14.10 -1.93
CA GLY A 33 0.30 -14.70 -1.41
C GLY A 33 1.37 -13.70 -0.97
N ALA A 34 2.47 -14.23 -0.40
CA ALA A 34 3.65 -13.43 -0.09
C ALA A 34 4.27 -12.80 -1.35
N PHE A 35 4.29 -13.54 -2.46
CA PHE A 35 4.79 -13.04 -3.74
C PHE A 35 4.01 -11.83 -4.24
N HIS A 36 2.67 -11.87 -4.17
CA HIS A 36 1.83 -10.74 -4.53
C HIS A 36 2.22 -9.45 -3.80
N ARG A 37 2.35 -9.54 -2.48
CA ARG A 37 2.71 -8.39 -1.63
C ARG A 37 4.11 -7.87 -1.92
N ALA A 38 5.06 -8.78 -2.17
CA ALA A 38 6.46 -8.42 -2.39
C ALA A 38 6.77 -7.94 -3.81
N HIS A 39 5.89 -8.21 -4.79
CA HIS A 39 6.16 -7.93 -6.20
C HIS A 39 5.11 -6.99 -6.83
N GLN A 40 3.89 -7.47 -7.09
CA GLN A 40 2.87 -6.68 -7.78
C GLN A 40 2.44 -5.48 -6.94
N ALA A 41 2.09 -5.69 -5.66
CA ALA A 41 1.67 -4.61 -4.78
C ALA A 41 2.79 -3.60 -4.52
N LEU A 42 4.05 -4.07 -4.41
CA LEU A 42 5.21 -3.21 -4.25
C LEU A 42 5.42 -2.28 -5.45
N LEU A 43 5.26 -2.78 -6.67
CA LEU A 43 5.39 -1.94 -7.86
C LEU A 43 4.23 -0.95 -7.99
N THR A 44 2.99 -1.36 -7.68
CA THR A 44 1.84 -0.46 -7.64
C THR A 44 2.08 0.67 -6.62
N ASP A 45 2.52 0.35 -5.40
CA ASP A 45 2.87 1.34 -4.37
C ASP A 45 3.97 2.31 -4.86
N ARG A 46 5.03 1.82 -5.50
CA ARG A 46 6.10 2.68 -6.04
C ARG A 46 5.59 3.68 -7.07
N VAL A 47 4.72 3.24 -7.99
CA VAL A 47 4.14 4.13 -9.01
C VAL A 47 3.24 5.17 -8.34
N LEU A 48 2.37 4.76 -7.41
CA LEU A 48 1.50 5.68 -6.68
C LEU A 48 2.30 6.73 -5.88
N ASN A 49 3.42 6.33 -5.27
CA ASN A 49 4.31 7.27 -4.56
C ASN A 49 5.01 8.27 -5.52
N GLN A 50 5.33 7.86 -6.74
CA GLN A 50 6.04 8.71 -7.71
C GLN A 50 5.12 9.61 -8.54
N GLN A 51 3.96 9.09 -8.94
CA GLN A 51 3.09 9.70 -9.95
C GLN A 51 1.65 9.94 -9.46
N GLY A 52 1.29 9.42 -8.28
CA GLY A 52 -0.09 9.43 -7.79
C GLY A 52 -0.99 8.48 -8.58
N GLY A 53 -2.30 8.71 -8.47
CA GLY A 53 -3.33 7.88 -9.09
C GLY A 53 -4.21 7.18 -8.07
N ASP A 54 -5.20 6.42 -8.57
CA ASP A 54 -6.23 5.78 -7.75
C ASP A 54 -6.32 4.26 -7.98
N TRP A 55 -5.22 3.64 -8.41
CA TRP A 55 -5.13 2.20 -8.67
C TRP A 55 -4.98 1.38 -7.38
N GLY A 56 -6.09 1.10 -6.72
CA GLY A 56 -6.17 0.19 -5.58
C GLY A 56 -6.34 -1.27 -5.99
N LEU A 57 -5.80 -2.15 -5.14
CA LEU A 57 -5.92 -3.61 -5.22
C LEU A 57 -7.13 -4.09 -4.40
N LEU A 58 -7.96 -4.95 -5.00
CA LEU A 58 -9.02 -5.72 -4.34
C LEU A 58 -8.61 -7.19 -4.21
#